data_AF-A0A131YMS9-F1
#
_entry.id   AF-A0A131YMS9-F1
#
_cell.length_a   1.000
_cell.length_b   1.000
_cell.length_c   1.000
_cell.angle_alpha   90.00
_cell.angle_beta   90.00
_cell.angle_gamma   90.00
#
_symmetry.space_group_name_H-M   'P 1'
#
loop_
_entity.id
_entity.type
_entity.pdbx_description
1 polymer ?
#
loop_
_entity_poly.entity_id
_entity_poly.type
_entity_poly.pdbx_seq_one_letter_code
_entity_poly.pdbx_strand_id
1 'polypeptide(L)'
;MLLAISFVTLLSIYPTYAETDADATYNGTYEGPQVEARIIPGDCDRRNRRCQYPASCLCPPLFGNGPRSWRRYFYNPHHRMCQPHGQRYNCNGFRSYLECEARCAPAPAAR
;
A
#
# COMPACT_ATOMS: atom_id res chain seq x y z
N MET A 1 -7.17 -0.93 52.42
CA MET A 1 -7.85 -1.42 51.21
C MET A 1 -8.45 -0.22 50.50
N LEU A 2 -7.83 0.24 49.41
CA LEU A 2 -8.40 1.05 48.32
C LEU A 2 -7.25 1.38 47.37
N LEU A 3 -7.11 0.58 46.32
CA LEU A 3 -6.20 0.85 45.20
C LEU A 3 -6.81 1.99 44.37
N ALA A 4 -6.21 3.16 44.43
CA ALA A 4 -6.54 4.25 43.52
C ALA A 4 -5.96 3.92 42.13
N ILE A 5 -6.74 3.21 41.32
CA ILE A 5 -6.38 2.92 39.93
C ILE A 5 -6.52 4.23 39.15
N SER A 6 -5.38 4.80 38.77
CA SER A 6 -5.28 6.03 37.98
C SER A 6 -5.95 5.84 36.62
N PHE A 7 -7.04 6.58 36.39
CA PHE A 7 -7.78 6.64 35.11
C PHE A 7 -7.22 7.69 34.14
N VAL A 8 -5.94 8.06 34.26
CA VAL A 8 -5.30 8.97 33.31
C VAL A 8 -4.77 8.15 32.12
N THR A 9 -5.73 7.82 31.27
CA THR A 9 -5.61 7.86 29.80
C THR A 9 -4.46 7.07 29.17
N LEU A 10 -4.79 5.85 28.78
CA LEU A 10 -4.09 4.90 27.90
C LEU A 10 -3.83 5.41 26.45
N LEU A 11 -3.67 6.72 26.23
CA LEU A 11 -3.53 7.32 24.90
C LEU A 11 -2.08 7.52 24.44
N SER A 12 -1.08 7.20 25.27
CA SER A 12 0.33 7.49 24.94
C SER A 12 1.11 6.33 24.29
N ILE A 13 0.47 5.23 23.89
CA ILE A 13 1.17 4.07 23.28
C ILE A 13 1.08 4.04 21.75
N TYR A 14 0.41 5.02 21.10
CA TYR A 14 0.49 5.10 19.65
C TYR A 14 1.78 5.83 19.25
N PRO A 15 2.74 5.17 18.56
CA PRO A 15 3.89 5.86 18.04
C PRO A 15 3.41 6.91 17.03
N THR A 16 3.68 8.19 17.31
CA THR A 16 3.56 9.26 16.32
C THR A 16 4.65 9.03 15.30
N TYR A 17 4.28 8.50 14.13
CA TYR A 17 5.19 8.36 13.01
C TYR A 17 5.65 9.76 12.60
N ALA A 18 6.92 10.06 12.87
CA ALA A 18 7.55 11.27 12.38
C ALA A 18 7.55 11.20 10.85
N GLU A 19 6.94 12.19 10.21
CA GLU A 19 7.05 12.39 8.76
C GLU A 19 8.50 12.80 8.46
N THR A 20 9.30 11.85 7.99
CA THR A 20 10.56 12.18 7.32
C THR A 20 10.23 12.48 5.87
N ASP A 21 10.60 13.67 5.40
CA ASP A 21 10.50 14.08 3.99
C ASP A 21 11.24 13.06 3.11
N ALA A 22 10.46 12.10 2.59
CA ALA A 22 10.99 10.99 1.83
C ALA A 22 11.08 11.39 0.36
N ASP A 23 12.23 11.93 -0.04
CA ASP A 23 12.74 11.72 -1.39
C ASP A 23 13.13 10.23 -1.51
N ALA A 24 12.12 9.37 -1.65
CA ALA A 24 12.31 7.94 -1.74
C ALA A 24 12.54 7.53 -3.19
N THR A 25 13.79 7.59 -3.65
CA THR A 25 14.21 6.71 -4.76
C THR A 25 14.14 5.27 -4.26
N TYR A 26 13.01 4.62 -4.50
CA TYR A 26 12.78 3.22 -4.20
C TYR A 26 13.69 2.34 -5.08
N ASN A 27 14.75 1.78 -4.51
CA ASN A 27 15.67 0.86 -5.17
C ASN A 27 15.31 -0.61 -4.84
N GLY A 28 14.09 -1.02 -5.17
CA GLY A 28 13.62 -2.39 -4.95
C GLY A 28 13.31 -3.11 -6.26
N THR A 29 13.95 -4.25 -6.47
CA THR A 29 13.62 -5.20 -7.53
C THR A 29 12.60 -6.20 -6.99
N TYR A 30 11.32 -6.02 -7.34
CA TYR A 30 10.30 -7.04 -7.09
C TYR A 30 10.42 -8.14 -8.15
N GLU A 31 10.94 -9.30 -7.75
CA GLU A 31 11.01 -10.51 -8.60
C GLU A 31 9.61 -11.16 -8.70
N GLY A 32 8.76 -10.58 -9.56
CA GLY A 32 7.53 -11.19 -10.05
C GLY A 32 7.74 -11.90 -11.40
N PRO A 33 6.72 -12.60 -11.94
CA PRO A 33 6.79 -13.19 -13.27
C PRO A 33 7.21 -12.12 -14.28
N GLN A 34 8.24 -12.45 -15.06
CA GLN A 34 9.04 -11.57 -15.91
C GLN A 34 8.21 -10.92 -17.03
N VAL A 35 7.35 -9.98 -16.68
CA VAL A 35 7.06 -8.85 -17.56
C VAL A 35 8.07 -7.80 -17.13
N GLU A 36 9.03 -7.46 -17.98
CA GLU A 36 10.00 -6.36 -17.79
C GLU A 36 9.27 -4.99 -17.80
N ALA A 37 8.20 -4.86 -17.02
CA ALA A 37 7.53 -3.60 -16.77
C ALA A 37 8.47 -2.80 -15.87
N ARG A 38 9.39 -2.08 -16.51
CA ARG A 38 10.15 -1.01 -15.87
C ARG A 38 9.13 -0.03 -15.32
N ILE A 39 8.80 -0.15 -14.04
CA ILE A 39 7.86 0.75 -13.38
C ILE A 39 8.54 2.11 -13.31
N ILE A 40 8.09 3.03 -14.16
CA ILE A 40 8.51 4.42 -14.08
C ILE A 40 7.78 5.02 -12.88
N PRO A 41 8.49 5.61 -11.90
CA PRO A 41 7.90 6.28 -10.74
C PRO A 41 6.64 7.13 -11.02
N GLY A 42 6.65 7.88 -12.12
CA GLY A 42 5.53 8.73 -12.52
C GLY A 42 4.24 7.97 -12.88
N ASP A 43 4.33 6.69 -13.26
CA ASP A 43 3.18 5.86 -13.61
C ASP A 43 2.47 5.29 -12.37
N CYS A 44 3.07 5.42 -11.18
CA CYS A 44 2.46 5.02 -9.91
C CYS A 44 1.55 6.08 -9.29
N ASP A 45 1.53 7.30 -9.82
CA ASP A 45 0.60 8.35 -9.38
C ASP A 45 -0.72 8.28 -10.16
N ARG A 46 -1.79 7.94 -9.46
CA ARG A 46 -3.16 7.90 -9.97
C ARG A 46 -3.63 9.23 -10.55
N ARG A 47 -3.09 10.37 -10.10
CA ARG A 47 -3.45 11.70 -10.63
C ARG A 47 -3.02 11.87 -12.08
N ASN A 48 -1.97 11.16 -12.51
CA ASN A 48 -1.53 11.13 -13.90
C ASN A 48 -2.45 10.29 -14.81
N ARG A 49 -3.45 9.60 -14.22
CA ARG A 49 -4.43 8.74 -14.92
C ARG A 49 -3.80 7.64 -15.76
N ARG A 50 -2.59 7.20 -15.42
CA ARG A 50 -1.81 6.18 -16.13
C ARG A 50 -1.74 4.83 -15.40
N CYS A 51 -2.66 4.55 -14.47
CA CYS A 51 -2.67 3.25 -13.80
C CYS A 51 -2.96 2.13 -14.82
N GLN A 52 -1.98 1.28 -15.06
CA GLN A 52 -2.06 0.14 -15.98
C GLN A 52 -2.01 -1.15 -15.17
N TYR A 53 -3.08 -1.95 -15.19
CA TYR A 53 -3.14 -3.21 -14.45
C TYR A 53 -2.86 -4.40 -15.39
N PRO A 54 -2.09 -5.42 -14.97
CA PRO A 54 -1.61 -5.66 -13.60
C PRO A 54 -0.29 -4.97 -13.23
N ALA A 55 0.42 -4.29 -14.15
CA ALA A 55 1.74 -3.68 -13.88
C ALA A 55 1.76 -2.75 -12.64
N SER A 56 0.77 -1.86 -12.51
CA SER A 56 0.61 -0.95 -11.39
C SER A 56 0.37 -1.64 -10.04
N CYS A 57 0.06 -2.94 -10.00
CA CYS A 57 -0.01 -3.72 -8.75
C CYS A 57 1.37 -3.88 -8.10
N LEU A 58 2.45 -3.68 -8.86
CA LEU A 58 3.82 -3.73 -8.37
C LEU A 58 4.37 -2.36 -8.00
N CYS A 59 3.57 -1.28 -8.12
CA CYS A 59 3.96 0.02 -7.61
C CYS A 59 4.24 -0.07 -6.10
N PRO A 60 5.36 0.50 -5.61
CA PRO A 60 5.69 0.45 -4.19
C PRO A 60 4.56 1.08 -3.38
N PRO A 61 4.04 0.41 -2.34
CA PRO A 61 2.84 0.89 -1.63
C PRO A 61 3.08 2.19 -0.84
N LEU A 62 4.33 2.51 -0.54
CA LEU A 62 4.77 3.69 0.23
C LEU A 62 5.57 4.67 -0.63
N PHE A 63 5.14 4.91 -1.88
CA PHE A 63 5.84 5.79 -2.81
C PHE A 63 5.63 7.30 -2.56
N GLY A 64 4.93 7.67 -1.48
CA GLY A 64 4.65 9.08 -1.17
C GLY A 64 3.52 9.70 -2.00
N ASN A 65 2.70 8.89 -2.68
CA ASN A 65 1.59 9.37 -3.52
C ASN A 65 0.35 9.74 -2.67
N GLY A 66 0.55 10.49 -1.58
CA GLY A 66 -0.48 10.98 -0.67
C GLY A 66 -0.70 10.15 0.61
N PRO A 67 -1.71 10.53 1.42
CA PRO A 67 -1.89 9.98 2.76
C PRO A 67 -2.26 8.50 2.73
N ARG A 68 -1.70 7.75 3.67
CA ARG A 68 -2.11 6.38 3.98
C ARG A 68 -3.46 6.40 4.68
N SER A 69 -4.26 5.37 4.47
CA SER A 69 -5.55 5.24 5.13
C SER A 69 -5.89 3.79 5.40
N TRP A 70 -6.39 3.49 6.60
CA TRP A 70 -6.99 2.18 6.93
C TRP A 70 -8.12 1.78 5.98
N ARG A 71 -8.80 2.75 5.36
CA ARG A 71 -9.89 2.53 4.39
C ARG A 71 -9.40 2.22 2.98
N ARG A 72 -8.10 2.02 2.79
CA ARG A 72 -7.50 1.72 1.49
C ARG A 72 -6.65 0.48 1.55
N TYR A 73 -6.53 -0.18 0.40
CA TYR A 73 -5.84 -1.44 0.25
C TYR A 73 -4.71 -1.33 -0.77
N PHE A 74 -3.68 -2.14 -0.67
CA PHE A 74 -2.63 -2.29 -1.68
C PHE A 74 -2.35 -3.78 -1.88
N TYR A 75 -1.93 -4.16 -3.07
CA TYR A 75 -1.50 -5.53 -3.34
C TYR A 75 -0.05 -5.72 -2.89
N ASN A 76 0.18 -6.75 -2.09
CA ASN A 76 1.51 -7.18 -1.68
C ASN A 76 1.90 -8.44 -2.47
N PRO A 77 2.82 -8.35 -3.46
CA PRO A 77 3.21 -9.50 -4.27
C PRO A 77 3.97 -10.57 -3.48
N HIS A 78 4.65 -10.19 -2.39
CA HIS A 78 5.34 -11.16 -1.53
C HIS A 78 4.34 -12.09 -0.82
N HIS A 79 3.25 -11.51 -0.31
CA HIS A 79 2.18 -12.26 0.37
C HIS A 79 1.07 -12.74 -0.59
N ARG A 80 1.12 -12.29 -1.85
CA ARG A 80 0.12 -12.54 -2.89
C ARG A 80 -1.31 -12.19 -2.46
N MET A 81 -1.48 -11.14 -1.68
CA MET A 81 -2.78 -10.72 -1.14
C MET A 81 -2.86 -9.19 -1.00
N CYS A 82 -4.08 -8.68 -0.97
CA CYS A 82 -4.35 -7.29 -0.65
C CYS A 82 -4.31 -7.00 0.86
N GLN A 83 -3.63 -5.93 1.26
CA GLN A 83 -3.43 -5.52 2.64
C GLN A 83 -3.96 -4.10 2.90
N PRO A 84 -4.39 -3.76 4.12
CA PRO A 84 -4.85 -2.40 4.45
C PRO A 84 -3.69 -1.38 4.44
N HIS A 85 -4.01 -0.09 4.52
CA HIS A 85 -3.07 1.04 4.52
C HIS A 85 -2.51 1.49 3.17
N GLY A 86 -3.28 1.30 2.09
CA GLY A 86 -2.95 1.85 0.78
C GLY A 86 -2.91 3.39 0.78
N GLN A 87 -2.12 3.97 -0.13
CA GLN A 87 -2.04 5.42 -0.34
C GLN A 87 -3.10 5.91 -1.33
N ARG A 88 -3.67 7.10 -1.08
CA ARG A 88 -4.82 7.62 -1.85
C ARG A 88 -4.56 7.77 -3.36
N TYR A 89 -3.41 8.32 -3.73
CA TYR A 89 -3.05 8.55 -5.13
C TYR A 89 -2.04 7.54 -5.64
N ASN A 90 -1.76 6.46 -4.92
CA ASN A 90 -0.98 5.36 -5.47
C ASN A 90 -1.87 4.51 -6.39
N CYS A 91 -1.37 4.14 -7.57
CA CYS A 91 -2.06 3.20 -8.44
C CYS A 91 -2.20 1.81 -7.80
N ASN A 92 -1.27 1.41 -6.93
CA ASN A 92 -1.39 0.27 -6.01
C ASN A 92 -2.13 0.67 -4.71
N GLY A 93 -3.22 1.44 -4.81
CA GLY A 93 -3.95 1.98 -3.65
C GLY A 93 -5.46 1.97 -3.88
N PHE A 94 -6.15 0.89 -3.55
CA PHE A 94 -7.55 0.64 -3.88
C PHE A 94 -8.51 1.12 -2.80
N ARG A 95 -9.78 1.35 -3.17
CA ARG A 95 -10.83 1.78 -2.21
C ARG A 95 -11.45 0.61 -1.44
N SER A 96 -11.32 -0.59 -1.96
CA SER A 96 -11.82 -1.81 -1.32
C SER A 96 -10.87 -2.98 -1.55
N TYR A 97 -10.95 -3.97 -0.66
CA TYR A 97 -10.23 -5.23 -0.80
C TYR A 97 -10.60 -5.95 -2.10
N LEU A 98 -11.90 -6.02 -2.42
CA LEU A 98 -12.41 -6.68 -3.62
C LEU A 98 -11.88 -6.04 -4.91
N GLU A 99 -11.83 -4.70 -4.98
CA GLU A 99 -11.25 -4.00 -6.13
C GLU A 99 -9.77 -4.33 -6.32
N CYS A 100 -9.02 -4.45 -5.22
CA CYS A 100 -7.62 -4.80 -5.24
C CYS A 100 -7.40 -6.23 -5.76
N GLU A 101 -8.11 -7.21 -5.19
CA GLU A 101 -8.00 -8.62 -5.60
C GLU A 101 -8.41 -8.80 -7.05
N ALA A 102 -9.53 -8.19 -7.49
CA ALA A 102 -10.01 -8.30 -8.86
C ALA A 102 -9.02 -7.76 -9.92
N ARG A 103 -8.16 -6.81 -9.55
CA ARG A 103 -7.17 -6.20 -10.47
C ARG A 103 -5.79 -6.85 -10.39
N CYS A 104 -5.43 -7.37 -9.22
CA CYS A 104 -4.03 -7.72 -8.91
C CYS A 104 -3.82 -9.16 -8.47
N ALA A 105 -4.84 -9.83 -7.94
CA ALA A 105 -4.71 -11.24 -7.60
C ALA A 105 -4.60 -12.04 -8.90
N PRO A 106 -3.66 -13.00 -9.00
CA PRO A 106 -3.64 -13.92 -10.12
C PRO A 106 -4.96 -14.67 -10.19
N ALA A 107 -5.47 -14.90 -11.40
CA ALA A 107 -6.66 -15.71 -11.58
C ALA A 107 -6.47 -17.07 -10.87
N PRO A 108 -7.52 -17.62 -10.23
CA PRO A 108 -7.41 -18.94 -9.64
C PRO A 108 -6.93 -19.92 -10.71
N ALA A 109 -5.89 -20.69 -10.40
CA ALA A 109 -5.39 -21.70 -11.33
C ALA A 109 -6.54 -22.62 -11.73
N ALA A 110 -6.83 -22.70 -13.03
CA ALA A 110 -7.81 -23.64 -13.55
C ALA A 110 -7.38 -25.05 -13.12
N ARG A 111 -8.30 -25.76 -12.44
CA ARG A 111 -8.11 -27.15 -12.03
C ARG A 111 -8.24 -28.08 -13.21
#